data_AF-A0A158A8P3-F1
#
_entry.id   AF-A0A158A8P3-F1
#
_cell.length_a   1.000
_cell.length_b   1.000
_cell.length_c   1.000
_cell.angle_alpha   90.00
_cell.angle_beta   90.00
_cell.angle_gamma   90.00
#
_symmetry.space_group_name_H-M   'P 1'
#
loop_
_entity.id
_entity.type
_entity.pdbx_description
1 polymer ?
#
loop_
_entity_poly.entity_id
_entity_poly.type
_entity_poly.pdbx_seq_one_letter_code
_entity_poly.pdbx_strand_id
1 'polypeptide(L)'
;MLSLHTVNGVLLKYTPAYTRKPVMPITRIFRNGNSQAIRIPAELAYPDTETEVEIERVGDELRIHPVRRSLAGALERFKRFDSDFMASGRNEPQQDDREFF
;
A
#
# COMPACT_ATOMS: atom_id res chain seq x y z
N MET A 1 -25.71 7.98 -10.61
CA MET A 1 -25.72 9.25 -11.36
C MET A 1 -24.39 9.94 -11.08
N LEU A 2 -23.46 9.88 -12.04
CA LEU A 2 -22.08 10.39 -11.89
C LEU A 2 -22.11 11.91 -12.03
N SER A 3 -21.85 12.66 -10.95
CA SER A 3 -21.69 14.11 -11.05
C SER A 3 -20.26 14.41 -11.50
N LEU A 4 -20.13 14.92 -12.72
CA LEU A 4 -18.88 15.38 -13.31
C LEU A 4 -18.72 16.85 -12.93
N HIS A 5 -17.69 17.19 -12.16
CA HIS A 5 -17.28 18.59 -12.00
C HIS A 5 -15.89 18.80 -12.61
N THR A 6 -15.84 19.71 -13.59
CA THR A 6 -14.60 20.21 -14.15
C THR A 6 -14.12 21.38 -13.29
N VAL A 7 -12.90 21.30 -12.78
CA VAL A 7 -12.15 22.46 -12.28
C VAL A 7 -10.78 22.44 -12.96
N ASN A 8 -10.44 23.53 -13.65
CA ASN A 8 -9.14 23.75 -14.32
C ASN A 8 -8.74 22.71 -15.38
N GLY A 9 -9.70 22.17 -16.15
CA GLY A 9 -9.38 21.34 -17.33
C GLY A 9 -8.82 19.94 -17.03
N VAL A 10 -8.77 19.53 -15.76
CA VAL A 10 -8.35 18.17 -15.37
C VAL A 10 -9.58 17.34 -15.04
N LEU A 11 -9.76 16.25 -15.79
CA LEU A 11 -10.84 15.28 -15.58
C LEU A 11 -10.53 14.44 -14.33
N LEU A 12 -10.96 14.90 -13.16
CA LEU A 12 -10.93 14.09 -11.94
C LEU A 12 -12.03 13.02 -12.03
N LYS A 13 -11.63 11.78 -12.37
CA LYS A 13 -12.52 10.61 -12.21
C LYS A 13 -12.80 10.44 -10.72
N TYR A 14 -14.02 10.76 -10.30
CA TYR A 14 -14.47 10.60 -8.92
C TYR A 14 -14.68 9.11 -8.62
N THR A 15 -13.63 8.41 -8.20
CA THR A 15 -13.75 7.09 -7.58
C THR A 15 -14.30 7.27 -6.17
N PRO A 16 -15.42 6.63 -5.79
CA PRO A 16 -16.01 6.78 -4.47
C PRO A 16 -15.20 5.98 -3.44
N ALA A 17 -14.04 6.49 -3.04
CA ALA A 17 -13.26 5.97 -1.93
C ALA A 17 -13.50 6.85 -0.69
N TYR A 18 -14.64 6.62 -0.05
CA TYR A 18 -14.90 6.73 1.39
C TYR A 18 -14.34 7.96 2.14
N THR A 19 -15.22 8.93 2.38
CA THR A 19 -15.14 10.00 3.39
C THR A 19 -14.95 9.44 4.81
N ARG A 20 -13.79 8.88 5.15
CA ARG A 20 -13.45 8.50 6.52
C ARG A 20 -12.91 9.76 7.22
N LYS A 21 -13.56 10.20 8.29
CA LYS A 21 -13.03 11.24 9.18
C LYS A 21 -11.60 10.83 9.57
N PRO A 22 -10.58 11.68 9.39
CA PRO A 22 -9.20 11.33 9.71
C PRO A 22 -9.10 11.01 11.20
N VAL A 23 -8.51 9.86 11.52
CA VAL A 23 -8.24 9.44 12.89
C VAL A 23 -6.97 10.16 13.34
N MET A 24 -7.08 11.10 14.27
CA MET A 24 -5.99 11.97 14.73
C MET A 24 -5.85 11.95 16.26
N PRO A 25 -5.55 10.78 16.87
CA PRO A 25 -5.35 10.66 18.30
C PRO A 25 -4.11 11.45 18.75
N ILE A 26 -4.23 12.15 19.88
CA ILE A 26 -3.09 12.81 20.52
C ILE A 26 -2.34 11.78 21.36
N THR A 27 -1.05 11.62 21.07
CA THR A 27 -0.15 10.72 21.83
C THR A 27 1.01 11.52 22.42
N ARG A 28 1.84 10.85 23.22
CA ARG A 28 3.00 11.47 23.87
C ARG A 28 4.30 10.85 23.37
N ILE A 29 5.30 11.70 23.28
CA ILE A 29 6.69 11.31 23.06
C ILE A 29 7.28 10.82 24.40
N PHE A 30 8.08 9.77 24.35
CA PHE A 30 8.80 9.23 25.50
C PHE A 30 10.21 8.76 25.10
N ARG A 31 10.98 8.25 26.07
CA ARG A 31 12.33 7.69 25.87
C ARG A 31 12.27 6.17 25.89
N ASN A 32 12.89 5.52 24.91
CA ASN A 32 13.16 4.08 24.92
C ASN A 32 14.67 3.89 24.77
N GLY A 33 15.34 3.48 25.85
CA GLY A 33 16.79 3.53 25.94
C GLY A 33 17.32 4.95 25.65
N ASN A 34 18.28 5.03 24.73
CA ASN A 34 18.87 6.30 24.29
C ASN A 34 18.08 7.01 23.18
N SER A 35 16.95 6.44 22.74
CA SER A 35 16.16 6.93 21.61
C SER A 35 14.88 7.64 22.07
N GLN A 36 14.39 8.56 21.22
CA GLN A 36 13.05 9.11 21.34
C GLN A 36 12.06 8.14 20.67
N ALA A 37 10.89 7.96 21.27
CA ALA A 37 9.85 7.07 20.76
C ALA A 37 8.46 7.71 20.85
N ILE A 38 7.56 7.29 19.98
CA ILE A 38 6.14 7.70 19.95
C ILE A 38 5.30 6.44 20.11
N ARG A 39 4.25 6.51 20.94
CA ARG A 39 3.27 5.43 21.04
C ARG A 39 2.27 5.57 19.91
N ILE A 40 2.18 4.57 19.02
CA ILE A 40 1.16 4.48 17.97
C ILE A 40 -0.10 3.85 18.59
N PRO A 41 -1.25 4.55 18.63
CA PRO A 41 -2.51 3.99 19.10
C PRO A 41 -2.98 2.81 18.23
N ALA A 42 -3.72 1.86 18.80
CA ALA A 42 -4.11 0.62 18.12
C ALA A 42 -4.90 0.86 16.81
N GLU A 43 -5.74 1.89 16.78
CA GLU A 43 -6.49 2.33 15.59
C GLU A 43 -5.61 2.84 14.42
N LEU A 44 -4.34 3.17 14.68
CA LEU A 44 -3.33 3.59 13.71
C LEU A 44 -2.19 2.57 13.55
N ALA A 45 -2.18 1.48 14.32
CA ALA A 45 -1.10 0.51 14.30
C ALA A 45 -1.08 -0.28 12.97
N TYR A 46 0.11 -0.61 12.48
CA TYR A 46 0.23 -1.55 11.37
C TYR A 46 -0.26 -2.94 11.80
N PRO A 47 -0.85 -3.73 10.86
CA PRO A 47 -1.31 -5.08 11.19
C PRO A 47 -0.18 -6.01 11.63
N ASP A 48 1.02 -5.80 11.08
CA ASP A 48 2.22 -6.59 11.37
C ASP A 48 3.15 -5.81 12.29
N THR A 49 3.52 -6.43 13.41
CA THR A 49 4.45 -5.88 14.41
C THR A 49 5.88 -5.75 13.90
N GLU A 50 6.26 -6.47 12.86
CA GLU A 50 7.60 -6.41 12.23
C GLU A 50 7.65 -5.49 11.01
N THR A 51 6.63 -4.65 10.81
CA THR A 51 6.60 -3.69 9.69
C THR A 51 7.80 -2.73 9.77
N GLU A 52 8.74 -2.87 8.85
CA GLU A 52 9.80 -1.88 8.65
C GLU A 52 9.22 -0.59 8.09
N VAL A 53 9.63 0.54 8.66
CA VAL A 53 9.16 1.87 8.28
C VAL A 53 10.32 2.81 7.99
N GLU A 54 10.10 3.69 7.03
CA GLU A 54 10.91 4.87 6.80
C GLU A 54 10.28 6.06 7.53
N ILE A 55 11.13 6.96 8.04
CA ILE A 55 10.70 8.21 8.64
C ILE A 55 11.42 9.39 7.97
N GLU A 56 10.66 10.37 7.52
CA GLU A 56 11.18 11.63 7.00
C GLU A 56 10.66 12.82 7.81
N ARG A 57 11.44 13.89 7.88
CA ARG A 57 11.04 15.16 8.47
C ARG A 57 10.74 16.16 7.37
N VAL A 58 9.55 16.76 7.42
CA VAL A 58 9.12 17.82 6.51
C VAL A 58 8.68 19.01 7.35
N GLY A 59 9.58 19.98 7.54
CA GLY A 59 9.34 21.08 8.47
C GLY A 59 9.20 20.58 9.91
N ASP A 60 8.06 20.88 10.54
CA ASP A 60 7.70 20.44 11.88
C ASP A 60 7.05 19.04 11.91
N GLU A 61 6.64 18.51 10.75
CA GLU A 61 6.03 17.19 10.63
C GLU A 61 7.06 16.05 10.59
N LEU A 62 6.68 14.91 11.17
CA LEU A 62 7.31 13.61 10.91
C LEU A 62 6.34 12.76 10.09
N ARG A 63 6.78 12.29 8.93
CA ARG A 63 6.02 11.40 8.06
C ARG A 63 6.62 10.00 8.14
N ILE A 64 5.77 9.02 8.42
CA ILE A 64 6.15 7.62 8.60
C ILE A 64 5.38 6.80 7.57
N HIS A 65 6.09 6.02 6.76
CA HIS A 65 5.49 5.12 5.79
C HIS A 65 6.21 3.77 5.79
N PRO A 66 5.53 2.66 5.47
CA PRO A 66 6.18 1.35 5.35
C PRO A 66 7.26 1.37 4.28
N VAL A 67 8.35 0.66 4.52
CA VAL A 67 9.38 0.42 3.50
C VAL A 67 8.72 -0.27 2.32
N ARG A 68 8.76 0.36 1.15
CA ARG A 68 8.32 -0.29 -0.07
C ARG A 68 9.44 -1.18 -0.57
N ARG A 69 9.23 -2.50 -0.55
CA ARG A 69 10.14 -3.40 -1.24
C ARG A 69 10.09 -3.11 -2.73
N SER A 70 11.20 -2.58 -3.25
CA SER A 70 11.34 -2.27 -4.66
C SER A 70 11.31 -3.55 -5.49
N LEU A 71 10.58 -3.55 -6.61
CA LEU A 71 10.74 -4.55 -7.67
C LEU A 71 11.89 -4.18 -8.62
N ALA A 72 12.77 -3.25 -8.25
CA ALA A 72 13.98 -2.96 -9.00
C ALA A 72 14.78 -4.27 -9.22
N GLY A 73 15.16 -4.50 -10.48
CA GLY A 73 15.81 -5.74 -10.90
C GLY A 73 14.86 -6.92 -11.16
N ALA A 74 13.54 -6.78 -10.98
CA ALA A 74 12.59 -7.83 -11.37
C ALA A 74 12.66 -8.13 -12.88
N LEU A 75 12.81 -7.08 -13.71
CA LEU A 75 12.98 -7.25 -15.16
C LEU A 75 14.28 -7.98 -15.52
N GLU A 76 15.37 -7.74 -14.79
CA GLU A 76 16.63 -8.48 -14.99
C GLU A 76 16.48 -9.97 -14.66
N ARG A 77 15.59 -10.32 -13.72
CA ARG A 77 15.27 -11.72 -13.43
C ARG A 77 14.48 -12.37 -14.57
N PHE A 78 13.60 -11.63 -15.23
CA PHE A 78 12.84 -12.13 -16.38
C PHE A 78 13.71 -12.41 -17.62
N LYS A 79 14.86 -11.74 -17.77
CA LYS A 79 15.82 -12.07 -18.84
C LYS A 79 16.41 -13.48 -18.75
N ARG A 80 16.23 -14.16 -17.61
CA ARG A 80 16.67 -15.56 -17.41
C ARG A 80 15.68 -16.58 -17.95
N PHE A 81 14.49 -16.16 -18.36
CA PHE A 81 13.56 -17.05 -19.04
C PHE A 81 14.04 -17.31 -20.47
N ASP A 82 14.00 -18.59 -20.87
CA ASP A 82 14.26 -18.99 -22.24
C ASP A 82 13.19 -18.45 -23.19
N SER A 83 13.49 -18.39 -24.49
CA SER A 83 12.59 -17.82 -25.51
C SER A 83 11.25 -18.54 -25.65
N ASP A 84 11.18 -19.80 -25.19
CA ASP A 84 10.00 -20.65 -25.22
C ASP A 84 9.26 -20.72 -23.87
N PHE A 85 9.74 -19.99 -22.85
CA PHE A 85 9.08 -19.94 -21.55
C PHE A 85 7.64 -19.43 -21.69
N MET A 86 6.67 -20.28 -21.30
CA MET A 86 5.23 -20.02 -21.43
C MET A 86 4.75 -19.81 -22.88
N ALA A 87 5.46 -20.31 -23.90
CA ALA A 87 5.05 -20.18 -25.31
C ALA A 87 3.66 -20.77 -25.61
N SER A 88 3.26 -21.82 -24.89
CA SER A 88 1.94 -22.47 -24.99
C SER A 88 0.86 -21.80 -24.12
N GLY A 89 1.16 -20.67 -23.49
CA GLY A 89 0.25 -19.95 -22.61
C GLY A 89 0.10 -20.57 -21.21
N ARG A 90 -0.82 -20.00 -20.41
CA ARG A 90 -1.20 -20.55 -19.11
C ARG A 90 -2.28 -21.61 -19.34
N ASN A 91 -2.09 -22.81 -18.83
CA ASN A 91 -3.15 -23.82 -18.79
C ASN A 91 -4.35 -23.26 -18.01
N GLU A 92 -5.51 -23.23 -18.63
CA GLU A 92 -6.75 -22.94 -17.91
C GLU A 92 -7.10 -24.17 -17.07
N PRO A 93 -7.30 -24.01 -15.75
CA PRO A 93 -7.80 -25.11 -14.94
C PRO A 93 -9.21 -25.45 -15.41
N GLN A 94 -9.47 -26.72 -15.68
CA GLN A 94 -10.81 -27.21 -15.92
C GLN A 94 -11.62 -27.02 -14.63
N GLN A 95 -12.62 -26.13 -14.66
CA GLN A 95 -13.55 -25.99 -13.56
C GLN A 95 -14.56 -27.13 -13.64
N ASP A 96 -14.57 -27.98 -12.61
CA ASP A 96 -15.66 -28.93 -12.43
C ASP A 96 -16.94 -28.17 -12.09
N ASP A 97 -18.06 -28.62 -12.66
CA ASP A 97 -19.39 -28.13 -12.28
C ASP A 97 -19.59 -28.36 -10.78
N ARG A 98 -19.79 -27.28 -10.03
CA ARG A 98 -20.13 -27.35 -8.61
C ARG A 98 -21.63 -27.25 -8.45
N GLU A 99 -22.22 -28.20 -7.73
CA GLU A 99 -23.59 -28.01 -7.23
C GLU A 99 -23.61 -26.80 -6.29
N PHE A 100 -24.51 -25.86 -6.58
CA PHE A 100 -24.80 -24.75 -5.69
C PHE A 100 -25.60 -25.30 -4.49
N PHE A 101 -25.02 -25.22 -3.29
CA PHE A 101 -25.71 -25.46 -2.02
C PHE A 101 -26.33 -24.18 -1.48
#